data_AF-A0A923CAZ0-F1
#
_entry.id   AF-A0A923CAZ0-F1
#
_cell.length_a   1.000
_cell.length_b   1.000
_cell.length_c   1.000
_cell.angle_alpha   90.00
_cell.angle_beta   90.00
_cell.angle_gamma   90.00
#
_symmetry.space_group_name_H-M   'P 1'
#
loop_
_entity.id
_entity.type
_entity.pdbx_description
1 polymer ?
#
loop_
_entity_poly.entity_id
_entity_poly.type
_entity_poly.pdbx_seq_one_letter_code
_entity_poly.pdbx_strand_id
1 'polypeptide(L)'
;MRDPALEKAIGSVGGVRALARSLGISQPAISSWKRVPADRVLSVEATTGIPRSELRPDLYPRPDPAAAMQSQIMISQPIDEIDAARAHECELVGALLWRAPTAETLAALRDLQGDASPLGMAHLALAEAADAASPESLRDEFFELFIGVGRGELLPYASYYLTGFLHERPLALVREDMGALGLARDARAGEPEDHIAVLLDIMAKLLRGEVEAEGIDADRFYARHIEPWGERFFADLEVAKAAKFYKAVGRLGSLFLSIETQAARLPA
;
A
#
# COMPACT_ATOMS: atom_id res chain seq x y z
N MET A 1 -32.44 31.54 -10.83
CA MET A 1 -31.15 32.21 -11.10
C MET A 1 -30.08 31.14 -11.14
N ARG A 2 -29.19 31.15 -12.14
CA ARG A 2 -28.08 30.19 -12.17
C ARG A 2 -26.97 30.66 -11.24
N ASP A 3 -26.20 29.71 -10.75
CA ASP A 3 -25.05 29.97 -9.91
C ASP A 3 -23.96 30.72 -10.69
N PRO A 4 -23.34 31.78 -10.13
CA PRO A 4 -22.31 32.56 -10.82
C PRO A 4 -21.11 31.74 -11.29
N ALA A 5 -20.72 30.69 -10.56
CA ALA A 5 -19.61 29.83 -10.94
C ALA A 5 -19.96 28.97 -12.16
N LEU A 6 -21.22 28.54 -12.26
CA LEU A 6 -21.73 27.84 -13.45
C LEU A 6 -21.77 28.78 -14.67
N GLU A 7 -22.18 30.04 -14.50
CA GLU A 7 -22.18 31.01 -15.61
C GLU A 7 -20.76 31.32 -16.09
N LYS A 8 -19.81 31.49 -15.15
CA LYS A 8 -18.39 31.66 -15.45
C LYS A 8 -17.82 30.46 -16.19
N ALA A 9 -18.16 29.24 -15.76
CA ALA A 9 -17.76 27.99 -16.42
C ALA A 9 -18.31 27.87 -17.85
N ILE A 10 -19.56 28.29 -18.07
CA ILE A 10 -20.17 28.32 -19.40
C ILE A 10 -19.48 29.38 -20.28
N GLY A 11 -19.16 30.55 -19.71
CA GLY A 11 -18.51 31.65 -20.41
C GLY A 11 -17.08 31.32 -20.84
N SER A 12 -16.29 30.66 -19.98
CA SER A 12 -14.88 30.38 -20.26
C SER A 12 -14.65 29.46 -21.47
N VAL A 13 -15.62 28.60 -21.78
CA VAL A 13 -15.56 27.68 -22.92
C VAL A 13 -16.34 28.16 -24.15
N GLY A 14 -16.88 29.38 -24.14
CA GLY A 14 -17.59 29.96 -25.28
C GLY A 14 -19.08 29.57 -25.38
N GLY A 15 -19.70 29.16 -24.28
CA GLY A 15 -21.15 29.02 -24.15
C GLY A 15 -21.66 27.59 -23.95
N VAL A 16 -22.97 27.48 -23.73
CA VAL A 16 -23.64 26.24 -23.28
C VAL A 16 -23.42 25.07 -24.26
N ARG A 17 -23.45 25.33 -25.56
CA ARG A 17 -23.24 24.30 -26.60
C ARG A 17 -21.80 23.78 -26.60
N ALA A 18 -20.82 24.66 -26.35
CA ALA A 18 -19.42 24.28 -26.30
C ALA A 18 -19.15 23.43 -25.05
N LEU A 19 -19.65 23.84 -23.88
CA LEU A 19 -19.56 23.06 -22.65
C LEU A 19 -20.23 21.68 -22.79
N ALA A 20 -21.42 21.63 -23.42
CA ALA A 20 -22.15 20.37 -23.64
C ALA A 20 -21.36 19.39 -24.49
N ARG A 21 -20.73 19.89 -25.55
CA ARG A 21 -19.86 19.09 -26.42
C ARG A 21 -18.65 18.57 -25.67
N SER A 22 -17.96 19.42 -24.91
CA SER A 22 -16.76 19.03 -24.16
C SER A 22 -17.05 18.04 -23.04
N LEU A 23 -18.23 18.12 -22.41
CA LEU A 23 -18.66 17.21 -21.36
C LEU A 23 -19.37 15.94 -21.87
N GLY A 24 -19.59 15.82 -23.19
CA GLY A 24 -20.26 14.66 -23.79
C GLY A 24 -21.74 14.51 -23.38
N ILE A 25 -22.43 15.62 -23.09
CA ILE A 25 -23.84 15.62 -22.65
C ILE A 25 -24.71 16.52 -23.54
N SER A 26 -26.03 16.38 -23.42
CA SER A 26 -26.95 17.18 -24.21
C SER A 26 -26.98 18.64 -23.76
N GLN A 27 -27.11 19.58 -24.69
CA GLN A 27 -27.26 21.01 -24.37
C GLN A 27 -28.47 21.32 -23.45
N PRO A 28 -29.62 20.64 -23.57
CA PRO A 28 -30.70 20.75 -22.59
C PRO A 28 -30.29 20.36 -21.17
N ALA A 29 -29.42 19.37 -20.99
CA ALA A 29 -28.94 18.94 -19.67
C ALA A 29 -28.21 20.08 -18.96
N ILE A 30 -27.25 20.73 -19.61
CA ILE A 30 -26.56 21.91 -19.05
C ILE A 30 -27.52 23.08 -18.85
N SER A 31 -28.47 23.28 -19.78
CA SER A 31 -29.43 24.37 -19.67
C SER A 31 -30.34 24.24 -18.45
N SER A 32 -30.60 23.00 -18.00
CA SER A 32 -31.38 22.72 -16.80
C SER A 32 -30.60 22.95 -15.50
N TRP A 33 -29.27 23.05 -15.55
CA TRP A 33 -28.46 23.20 -14.35
C TRP A 33 -28.68 24.56 -13.71
N LYS A 34 -28.98 24.52 -12.40
CA LYS A 34 -28.95 25.71 -11.53
C LYS A 34 -27.55 25.94 -10.97
N ARG A 35 -26.79 24.87 -10.72
CA ARG A 35 -25.40 24.83 -10.26
C ARG A 35 -24.75 23.57 -10.84
N VAL A 36 -23.42 23.49 -10.86
CA VAL A 36 -22.69 22.30 -11.36
C VAL A 36 -23.02 21.06 -10.48
N PRO A 37 -23.52 19.96 -11.08
CA PRO A 37 -23.77 18.70 -10.36
C PRO A 37 -22.50 18.14 -9.71
N ALA A 38 -22.64 17.50 -8.53
CA ALA A 38 -21.52 17.00 -7.73
C ALA A 38 -20.62 16.02 -8.51
N ASP A 39 -21.25 15.13 -9.29
CA ASP A 39 -20.62 14.13 -10.14
C ASP A 39 -19.91 14.72 -11.36
N ARG A 40 -20.18 15.99 -11.70
CA ARG A 40 -19.62 16.67 -12.89
C ARG A 40 -18.59 17.74 -12.57
N VAL A 41 -18.35 18.03 -11.27
CA VAL A 41 -17.45 19.11 -10.85
C VAL A 41 -16.05 18.92 -11.42
N LEU A 42 -15.47 17.72 -11.31
CA LEU A 42 -14.12 17.44 -11.78
C LEU A 42 -13.99 17.55 -13.31
N SER A 43 -15.00 17.06 -14.05
CA SER A 43 -15.02 17.18 -15.51
C SER A 43 -15.17 18.63 -15.96
N VAL A 44 -15.95 19.43 -15.24
CA VAL A 44 -16.13 20.87 -15.52
C VAL A 44 -14.85 21.63 -15.16
N GLU A 45 -14.19 21.34 -14.04
CA GLU A 45 -12.89 21.89 -13.66
C GLU A 45 -11.84 21.61 -14.74
N ALA A 46 -11.69 20.35 -15.16
CA ALA A 46 -10.74 19.96 -16.19
C ALA A 46 -10.98 20.66 -17.55
N THR A 47 -12.24 20.93 -17.89
CA THR A 47 -12.60 21.56 -19.16
C THR A 47 -12.50 23.08 -19.12
N THR A 48 -12.88 23.68 -17.99
CA THR A 48 -13.07 25.15 -17.87
C THR A 48 -11.91 25.84 -17.18
N GLY A 49 -11.04 25.08 -16.50
CA GLY A 49 -9.96 25.58 -15.66
C GLY A 49 -10.43 26.25 -14.36
N ILE A 50 -11.74 26.27 -14.08
CA ILE A 50 -12.27 26.87 -12.86
C ILE A 50 -12.14 25.86 -11.71
N PRO A 51 -11.47 26.23 -10.60
CA PRO A 51 -11.24 25.30 -9.51
C PRO A 51 -12.55 24.74 -8.94
N ARG A 52 -12.56 23.46 -8.57
CA ARG A 52 -13.70 22.80 -7.90
C ARG A 52 -14.16 23.53 -6.65
N SER A 53 -13.24 24.19 -5.95
CA SER A 53 -13.54 25.01 -4.77
C SER A 53 -14.35 26.28 -5.07
N GLU A 54 -14.35 26.72 -6.33
CA GLU A 54 -15.19 27.82 -6.80
C GLU A 54 -16.50 27.29 -7.41
N LEU A 55 -16.46 26.15 -8.11
CA LEU A 55 -17.65 25.52 -8.70
C LEU A 55 -18.62 24.94 -7.65
N ARG A 56 -18.08 24.34 -6.58
CA ARG A 56 -18.81 23.73 -5.47
C ARG A 56 -18.07 23.93 -4.15
N PRO A 57 -18.04 25.16 -3.61
CA PRO A 57 -17.42 25.45 -2.31
C PRO A 57 -18.05 24.66 -1.16
N ASP A 58 -19.30 24.22 -1.32
CA ASP A 58 -20.03 23.37 -0.36
C ASP A 58 -19.54 21.92 -0.32
N LEU A 59 -18.91 21.43 -1.39
CA LEU A 59 -18.31 20.09 -1.44
C LEU A 59 -16.79 20.12 -1.37
N TYR A 60 -16.19 21.23 -1.82
CA TYR A 60 -14.75 21.43 -1.90
C TYR A 60 -14.41 22.77 -1.27
N PRO A 61 -14.42 22.88 0.07
CA PRO A 61 -13.99 24.12 0.73
C PRO A 61 -12.55 24.43 0.31
N ARG A 62 -12.22 25.71 0.09
CA ARG A 62 -10.83 26.10 -0.15
C ARG A 62 -10.04 25.70 1.10
N PRO A 63 -8.95 24.92 0.96
CA PRO A 63 -8.12 24.59 2.10
C PRO A 63 -7.64 25.91 2.72
N ASP A 64 -7.87 26.05 4.03
CA ASP A 64 -7.35 27.17 4.80
C ASP A 64 -5.80 27.10 4.71
N PRO A 65 -5.10 28.14 4.24
CA PRO A 65 -3.65 28.15 4.18
C PRO A 65 -3.00 27.80 5.53
N ALA A 66 -3.64 28.16 6.66
CA ALA A 66 -3.17 27.78 7.98
C ALA A 66 -3.36 26.29 8.27
N ALA A 67 -4.50 25.70 7.87
CA ALA A 67 -4.75 24.27 7.99
C ALA A 67 -3.86 23.45 7.04
N ALA A 68 -3.65 23.91 5.79
CA ALA A 68 -2.75 23.28 4.83
C ALA A 68 -1.28 23.35 5.29
N MET A 69 -0.87 24.48 5.86
CA MET A 69 0.45 24.61 6.49
C MET A 69 0.57 23.72 7.73
N GLN A 70 -0.48 23.61 8.55
CA GLN A 70 -0.49 22.70 9.71
C GLN A 70 -0.44 21.22 9.31
N SER A 71 -1.17 20.82 8.27
CA SER A 71 -1.06 19.48 7.67
C SER A 71 0.34 19.23 7.11
N GLN A 72 0.94 20.21 6.42
CA GLN A 72 2.31 20.08 5.90
C GLN A 72 3.38 20.08 7.00
N ILE A 73 3.16 20.79 8.11
CA ILE A 73 4.05 20.79 9.27
C ILE A 73 3.94 19.46 10.05
N MET A 74 2.75 18.86 10.13
CA MET A 74 2.58 17.52 10.72
C MET A 74 3.26 16.41 9.90
N ILE A 75 3.27 16.53 8.57
CA ILE A 75 4.03 15.64 7.67
C ILE A 75 5.57 15.83 7.81
N SER A 76 6.01 16.89 8.47
CA SER A 76 7.44 17.27 8.57
C SER A 76 8.12 16.87 9.88
N GLN A 77 7.48 16.12 10.77
CA GLN A 77 8.22 15.50 11.86
C GLN A 77 9.15 14.43 11.27
N PRO A 78 10.46 14.47 11.54
CA PRO A 78 11.35 13.39 11.12
C PRO A 78 10.84 12.11 11.77
N ILE A 79 10.59 11.09 10.95
CA ILE A 79 10.30 9.74 11.40
C ILE A 79 11.37 9.31 12.42
N ASP A 80 10.94 8.70 13.52
CA ASP A 80 11.88 8.15 14.50
C ASP A 80 12.79 7.13 13.80
N GLU A 81 14.06 7.07 14.21
CA GLU A 81 15.05 6.18 13.56
C GLU A 81 14.64 4.70 13.66
N ILE A 82 13.93 4.32 14.73
CA ILE A 82 13.42 2.96 14.92
C ILE A 82 12.30 2.69 13.92
N ASP A 83 11.32 3.59 13.81
CA ASP A 83 10.22 3.42 12.85
C ASP A 83 10.72 3.45 11.40
N ALA A 84 11.77 4.23 11.11
CA ALA A 84 12.44 4.20 9.81
C ALA A 84 13.08 2.84 9.50
N ALA A 85 13.76 2.24 10.49
CA ALA A 85 14.33 0.92 10.34
C ALA A 85 13.24 -0.16 10.17
N ARG A 86 12.18 -0.11 10.98
CA ARG A 86 11.03 -1.03 10.88
C ARG A 86 10.34 -0.94 9.52
N ALA A 87 10.13 0.28 9.01
CA ALA A 87 9.53 0.49 7.70
C ALA A 87 10.43 -0.06 6.58
N HIS A 88 11.74 0.13 6.68
CA HIS A 88 12.70 -0.40 5.71
C HIS A 88 12.68 -1.93 5.65
N GLU A 89 12.62 -2.62 6.79
CA GLU A 89 12.50 -4.09 6.81
C GLU A 89 11.18 -4.56 6.20
N CYS A 90 10.07 -3.89 6.50
CA CYS A 90 8.76 -4.20 5.91
C CYS A 90 8.78 -4.06 4.38
N GLU A 91 9.37 -2.98 3.87
CA GLU A 91 9.50 -2.72 2.44
C GLU A 91 10.40 -3.75 1.75
N LEU A 92 11.55 -4.06 2.35
CA LEU A 92 12.49 -5.05 1.83
C LEU A 92 11.81 -6.43 1.72
N VAL A 93 11.25 -6.93 2.82
CA VAL A 93 10.62 -8.25 2.85
C VAL A 93 9.36 -8.28 1.98
N GLY A 94 8.54 -7.24 2.02
CA GLY A 94 7.33 -7.11 1.19
C GLY A 94 7.67 -7.13 -0.30
N ALA A 95 8.69 -6.39 -0.73
CA ALA A 95 9.10 -6.35 -2.13
C ALA A 95 9.56 -7.72 -2.65
N LEU A 96 10.32 -8.48 -1.84
CA LEU A 96 10.82 -9.80 -2.21
C LEU A 96 9.70 -10.85 -2.32
N LEU A 97 8.58 -10.65 -1.63
CA LEU A 97 7.42 -11.55 -1.64
C LEU A 97 6.34 -11.12 -2.64
N TRP A 98 6.36 -9.88 -3.12
CA TRP A 98 5.39 -9.40 -4.12
C TRP A 98 5.67 -9.96 -5.51
N ARG A 99 6.94 -9.98 -5.93
CA ARG A 99 7.38 -10.49 -7.24
C ARG A 99 8.78 -11.07 -7.16
N ALA A 100 9.09 -11.99 -8.07
CA ALA A 100 10.43 -12.54 -8.23
C ALA A 100 11.49 -11.41 -8.40
N PRO A 101 12.60 -11.44 -7.62
CA PRO A 101 13.65 -10.43 -7.70
C PRO A 101 14.26 -10.30 -9.09
N THR A 102 14.53 -9.06 -9.49
CA THR A 102 15.17 -8.73 -10.76
C THR A 102 16.69 -8.67 -10.62
N ALA A 103 17.40 -8.49 -11.74
CA ALA A 103 18.86 -8.25 -11.70
C ALA A 103 19.22 -6.99 -10.88
N GLU A 104 18.39 -5.95 -10.96
CA GLU A 104 18.56 -4.71 -10.18
C GLU A 104 18.32 -4.97 -8.69
N THR A 105 17.27 -5.72 -8.35
CA THR A 105 17.01 -6.15 -6.97
C THR A 105 18.19 -6.94 -6.41
N LEU A 106 18.73 -7.90 -7.17
CA LEU A 106 19.88 -8.68 -6.72
C LEU A 106 21.14 -7.85 -6.55
N ALA A 107 21.39 -6.88 -7.42
CA ALA A 107 22.51 -5.96 -7.26
C ALA A 107 22.39 -5.18 -5.95
N ALA A 108 21.20 -4.64 -5.65
CA ALA A 108 20.96 -3.92 -4.40
C ALA A 108 21.12 -4.82 -3.15
N LEU A 109 20.65 -6.07 -3.21
CA LEU A 109 20.76 -7.01 -2.09
C LEU A 109 22.22 -7.43 -1.79
N ARG A 110 23.10 -7.45 -2.79
CA ARG A 110 24.52 -7.80 -2.59
C ARG A 110 25.28 -6.76 -1.78
N ASP A 111 24.83 -5.51 -1.80
CA ASP A 111 25.41 -4.42 -1.03
C ASP A 111 24.82 -4.31 0.38
N LEU A 112 23.86 -5.18 0.74
CA LEU A 112 23.23 -5.19 2.05
C LEU A 112 24.29 -5.44 3.13
N GLN A 113 24.30 -4.56 4.13
CA GLN A 113 25.23 -4.63 5.25
C GLN A 113 24.57 -5.33 6.43
N GLY A 114 25.38 -5.93 7.30
CA GLY A 114 24.91 -6.52 8.54
C GLY A 114 25.99 -6.50 9.61
N ASP A 115 25.58 -6.67 10.86
CA ASP A 115 26.45 -6.76 12.02
C ASP A 115 26.34 -8.14 12.71
N ALA A 116 26.94 -8.27 13.90
CA ALA A 116 26.92 -9.52 14.67
C ALA A 116 25.58 -9.83 15.34
N SER A 117 24.56 -8.97 15.20
CA SER A 117 23.21 -9.26 15.71
C SER A 117 22.55 -10.37 14.89
N PRO A 118 21.55 -11.08 15.43
CA PRO A 118 20.80 -12.09 14.67
C PRO A 118 20.17 -11.53 13.37
N LEU A 119 19.69 -10.28 13.39
CA LEU A 119 19.11 -9.62 12.22
C LEU A 119 20.20 -9.27 11.21
N GLY A 120 21.32 -8.69 11.66
CA GLY A 120 22.47 -8.37 10.80
C GLY A 120 23.06 -9.60 10.13
N MET A 121 23.17 -10.73 10.83
CA MET A 121 23.60 -12.00 10.24
C MET A 121 22.59 -12.54 9.22
N ALA A 122 21.29 -12.29 9.38
CA ALA A 122 20.27 -12.67 8.40
C ALA A 122 20.35 -11.80 7.13
N HIS A 123 20.67 -10.50 7.27
CA HIS A 123 20.97 -9.63 6.13
C HIS A 123 22.19 -10.11 5.35
N LEU A 124 23.28 -10.47 6.03
CA LEU A 124 24.47 -11.04 5.36
C LEU A 124 24.15 -12.34 4.62
N ALA A 125 23.36 -13.24 5.23
CA ALA A 125 22.93 -14.47 4.58
C ALA A 125 22.04 -14.21 3.34
N LEU A 126 21.20 -13.16 3.38
CA LEU A 126 20.41 -12.73 2.22
C LEU A 126 21.29 -12.18 1.10
N ALA A 127 22.33 -11.41 1.43
CA ALA A 127 23.32 -10.91 0.47
C ALA A 127 24.08 -12.06 -0.21
N GLU A 128 24.52 -13.06 0.57
CA GLU A 128 25.16 -14.28 0.05
C GLU A 128 24.22 -15.06 -0.88
N ALA A 129 22.95 -15.22 -0.49
CA ALA A 129 21.94 -15.86 -1.33
C ALA A 129 21.70 -15.09 -2.64
N ALA A 130 21.73 -13.76 -2.61
CA ALA A 130 21.62 -12.90 -3.79
C ALA A 130 22.84 -13.00 -4.73
N ASP A 131 24.04 -13.26 -4.19
CA ASP A 131 25.25 -13.50 -4.99
C ASP A 131 25.19 -14.85 -5.73
N ALA A 132 24.66 -15.88 -5.07
CA ALA A 132 24.51 -17.22 -5.63
C ALA A 132 23.33 -17.39 -6.61
N ALA A 133 22.40 -16.42 -6.66
CA ALA A 133 21.18 -16.50 -7.45
C ALA A 133 21.26 -15.74 -8.79
N SER A 134 20.42 -16.17 -9.74
CA SER A 134 20.16 -15.46 -11.00
C SER A 134 18.68 -15.08 -11.15
N PRO A 135 18.33 -14.03 -11.91
CA PRO A 135 16.93 -13.64 -12.13
C PRO A 135 16.06 -14.73 -12.75
N GLU A 136 16.66 -15.66 -13.49
CA GLU A 136 15.96 -16.82 -14.05
C GLU A 136 15.68 -17.84 -12.94
N SER A 137 16.69 -18.22 -12.16
CA SER A 137 16.51 -19.16 -11.04
C SER A 137 15.49 -18.67 -10.01
N LEU A 138 15.41 -17.36 -9.76
CA LEU A 138 14.45 -16.78 -8.84
C LEU A 138 13.04 -16.70 -9.40
N ARG A 139 12.89 -16.55 -10.72
CA ARG A 139 11.58 -16.65 -11.37
C ARG A 139 11.02 -18.06 -11.23
N ASP A 140 11.85 -19.07 -11.44
CA ASP A 140 11.46 -20.47 -11.28
C ASP A 140 11.16 -20.79 -9.81
N GLU A 141 12.03 -20.38 -8.89
CA GLU A 141 11.83 -20.58 -7.45
C GLU A 141 10.55 -19.88 -6.95
N PHE A 142 10.33 -18.62 -7.32
CA PHE A 142 9.12 -17.88 -6.97
C PHE A 142 7.87 -18.54 -7.54
N PHE A 143 7.94 -19.01 -8.79
CA PHE A 143 6.84 -19.71 -9.41
C PHE A 143 6.48 -20.98 -8.61
N GLU A 144 7.44 -21.85 -8.31
CA GLU A 144 7.18 -23.07 -7.53
C GLU A 144 6.65 -22.77 -6.12
N LEU A 145 7.17 -21.73 -5.47
CA LEU A 145 6.77 -21.37 -4.11
C LEU A 145 5.37 -20.77 -4.03
N PHE A 146 5.03 -19.81 -4.88
CA PHE A 146 3.85 -18.95 -4.66
C PHE A 146 2.78 -19.06 -5.74
N ILE A 147 3.12 -19.53 -6.94
CA ILE A 147 2.20 -19.57 -8.09
C ILE A 147 1.80 -21.01 -8.41
N GLY A 148 2.78 -21.83 -8.80
CA GLY A 148 2.65 -23.22 -9.18
C GLY A 148 1.73 -23.46 -10.37
N VAL A 149 1.60 -24.73 -10.77
CA VAL A 149 0.54 -25.16 -11.69
C VAL A 149 -0.70 -25.52 -10.86
N GLY A 150 -1.63 -24.57 -10.78
CA GLY A 150 -2.84 -24.67 -9.98
C GLY A 150 -2.69 -24.11 -8.56
N ARG A 151 -1.56 -24.41 -7.90
CA ARG A 151 -1.24 -23.84 -6.59
C ARG A 151 0.26 -23.92 -6.27
N GLY A 152 0.83 -22.85 -5.72
CA GLY A 152 2.19 -22.85 -5.17
C GLY A 152 2.34 -23.68 -3.91
N GLU A 153 3.57 -24.00 -3.53
CA GLU A 153 3.89 -24.70 -2.27
C GLU A 153 3.31 -23.97 -1.05
N LEU A 154 3.34 -22.63 -1.08
CA LEU A 154 2.85 -21.75 -0.02
C LEU A 154 1.80 -20.78 -0.56
N LEU A 155 0.88 -20.38 0.32
CA LEU A 155 -0.16 -19.39 0.05
C LEU A 155 -0.03 -18.26 1.07
N PRO A 156 0.63 -17.15 0.73
CA PRO A 156 1.04 -16.11 1.66
C PRO A 156 -0.11 -15.17 2.09
N TYR A 157 -1.26 -15.73 2.46
CA TYR A 157 -2.48 -14.97 2.80
C TYR A 157 -2.95 -15.28 4.22
N ALA A 158 -3.37 -14.24 4.94
CA ALA A 158 -3.90 -14.36 6.30
C ALA A 158 -5.12 -15.30 6.35
N SER A 159 -6.05 -15.17 5.41
CA SER A 159 -7.24 -16.02 5.31
C SER A 159 -6.85 -17.50 5.20
N TYR A 160 -5.90 -17.84 4.33
CA TYR A 160 -5.46 -19.22 4.18
C TYR A 160 -4.79 -19.75 5.45
N TYR A 161 -3.86 -19.00 6.03
CA TYR A 161 -3.15 -19.44 7.23
C TYR A 161 -4.09 -19.56 8.44
N LEU A 162 -5.05 -18.65 8.62
CA LEU A 162 -5.91 -18.64 9.81
C LEU A 162 -7.13 -19.57 9.68
N THR A 163 -7.60 -19.83 8.46
CA THR A 163 -8.88 -20.54 8.26
C THR A 163 -8.77 -21.77 7.36
N GLY A 164 -7.69 -21.90 6.60
CA GLY A 164 -7.51 -22.93 5.57
C GLY A 164 -8.11 -22.58 4.21
N PHE A 165 -8.79 -21.43 4.07
CA PHE A 165 -9.45 -21.00 2.84
C PHE A 165 -9.14 -19.53 2.52
N LEU A 166 -9.08 -19.21 1.22
CA LEU A 166 -8.91 -17.83 0.75
C LEU A 166 -10.22 -17.05 0.84
N HIS A 167 -10.11 -15.71 0.91
CA HIS A 167 -11.23 -14.77 0.89
C HIS A 167 -12.19 -14.87 2.10
N GLU A 168 -11.67 -15.35 3.22
CA GLU A 168 -12.43 -15.47 4.47
C GLU A 168 -12.38 -14.18 5.31
N ARG A 169 -12.93 -14.26 6.52
CA ARG A 169 -13.02 -13.15 7.48
C ARG A 169 -11.74 -12.30 7.63
N PRO A 170 -10.50 -12.86 7.68
CA PRO A 170 -9.30 -12.04 7.78
C PRO A 170 -9.18 -10.99 6.68
N LEU A 171 -9.50 -11.34 5.44
CA LEU A 171 -9.50 -10.40 4.31
C LEU A 171 -10.53 -9.27 4.47
N ALA A 172 -11.70 -9.59 5.01
CA ALA A 172 -12.73 -8.57 5.27
C ALA A 172 -12.26 -7.54 6.31
N LEU A 173 -11.54 -7.99 7.35
CA LEU A 173 -10.99 -7.10 8.38
C LEU A 173 -9.87 -6.21 7.81
N VAL A 174 -9.01 -6.74 6.94
CA VAL A 174 -7.99 -5.93 6.27
C VAL A 174 -8.65 -4.83 5.42
N ARG A 175 -9.70 -5.17 4.66
CA ARG A 175 -10.43 -4.19 3.85
C ARG A 175 -11.15 -3.11 4.67
N GLU A 176 -11.65 -3.47 5.84
CA GLU A 176 -12.25 -2.51 6.79
C GLU A 176 -11.20 -1.47 7.22
N ASP A 177 -10.04 -1.93 7.69
CA ASP A 177 -8.98 -1.05 8.17
C ASP A 177 -8.34 -0.25 7.02
N MET A 178 -8.18 -0.85 5.83
CA MET A 178 -7.78 -0.10 4.62
C MET A 178 -8.77 1.01 4.26
N GLY A 179 -10.07 0.74 4.38
CA GLY A 179 -11.12 1.73 4.14
C GLY A 179 -11.03 2.91 5.12
N ALA A 180 -10.74 2.64 6.39
CA ALA A 180 -10.51 3.67 7.40
C ALA A 180 -9.24 4.49 7.13
N LEU A 181 -8.17 3.84 6.64
CA LEU A 181 -6.91 4.48 6.25
C LEU A 181 -6.99 5.25 4.92
N GLY A 182 -8.12 5.21 4.22
CA GLY A 182 -8.27 5.83 2.90
C GLY A 182 -7.49 5.12 1.78
N LEU A 183 -7.03 3.89 2.02
CA LEU A 183 -6.32 3.08 1.06
C LEU A 183 -7.29 2.44 0.06
N ALA A 184 -7.11 2.73 -1.21
CA ALA A 184 -7.91 2.14 -2.27
C ALA A 184 -7.41 0.74 -2.64
N ARG A 185 -8.35 -0.15 -2.97
CA ARG A 185 -8.04 -1.43 -3.60
C ARG A 185 -7.41 -1.21 -4.96
N ASP A 186 -6.21 -1.74 -5.19
CA ASP A 186 -5.68 -1.87 -6.54
C ASP A 186 -6.30 -3.09 -7.23
N ALA A 187 -7.38 -2.87 -7.97
CA ALA A 187 -8.08 -3.92 -8.72
C ALA A 187 -7.21 -4.57 -9.80
N ARG A 188 -6.06 -3.96 -10.19
CA ARG A 188 -5.17 -4.47 -11.24
C ARG A 188 -4.10 -5.40 -10.71
N ALA A 189 -3.86 -5.43 -9.41
CA ALA A 189 -2.81 -6.22 -8.78
C ALA A 189 -3.11 -7.72 -8.70
N GLY A 190 -4.38 -8.14 -8.82
CA GLY A 190 -4.79 -9.55 -8.88
C GLY A 190 -4.76 -10.31 -7.54
N GLU A 191 -3.95 -9.86 -6.60
CA GLU A 191 -3.81 -10.46 -5.27
C GLU A 191 -4.84 -9.94 -4.25
N PRO A 192 -5.40 -10.79 -3.38
CA PRO A 192 -6.10 -10.38 -2.16
C PRO A 192 -5.28 -9.48 -1.25
N GLU A 193 -5.94 -8.53 -0.59
CA GLU A 193 -5.29 -7.54 0.27
C GLU A 193 -4.72 -8.13 1.58
N ASP A 194 -5.10 -9.36 1.93
CA ASP A 194 -4.54 -10.09 3.07
C ASP A 194 -3.26 -10.88 2.73
N HIS A 195 -2.67 -10.61 1.56
CA HIS A 195 -1.35 -11.09 1.18
C HIS A 195 -0.26 -10.46 2.07
N ILE A 196 0.70 -11.23 2.58
CA ILE A 196 1.73 -10.75 3.52
C ILE A 196 2.49 -9.51 3.03
N ALA A 197 2.86 -9.48 1.74
CA ALA A 197 3.53 -8.32 1.13
C ALA A 197 2.67 -7.05 1.18
N VAL A 198 1.36 -7.16 1.00
CA VAL A 198 0.43 -6.01 1.09
C VAL A 198 0.32 -5.55 2.54
N LEU A 199 0.27 -6.48 3.50
CA LEU A 199 0.22 -6.13 4.91
C LEU A 199 1.50 -5.42 5.39
N LEU A 200 2.68 -5.91 4.96
CA LEU A 200 3.96 -5.25 5.24
C LEU A 200 4.04 -3.86 4.59
N ASP A 201 3.52 -3.71 3.37
CA ASP A 201 3.46 -2.41 2.69
C ASP A 201 2.55 -1.40 3.43
N ILE A 202 1.41 -1.85 3.96
CA ILE A 202 0.53 -1.02 4.78
C ILE A 202 1.21 -0.66 6.11
N MET A 203 1.87 -1.62 6.75
CA MET A 203 2.62 -1.39 7.99
C MET A 203 3.74 -0.36 7.79
N ALA A 204 4.50 -0.45 6.68
CA ALA A 204 5.51 0.54 6.32
C ALA A 204 4.92 1.95 6.17
N LYS A 205 3.76 2.07 5.50
CA LYS A 205 3.05 3.36 5.34
C LYS A 205 2.60 3.96 6.68
N LEU A 206 2.12 3.12 7.60
CA LEU A 206 1.76 3.53 8.95
C LEU A 206 2.98 4.04 9.73
N LEU A 207 4.09 3.29 9.70
CA LEU A 207 5.35 3.67 10.36
C LEU A 207 5.93 4.97 9.81
N ARG A 208 5.76 5.22 8.51
CA ARG A 208 6.17 6.47 7.85
C ARG A 208 5.22 7.64 8.06
N GLY A 209 4.05 7.42 8.66
CA GLY A 209 3.01 8.44 8.79
C GLY A 209 2.42 8.87 7.44
N GLU A 210 2.54 8.04 6.39
CA GLU A 210 1.94 8.30 5.07
C GLU A 210 0.43 8.07 5.08
N VAL A 211 -0.04 7.22 6.00
CA VAL A 211 -1.45 6.96 6.28
C VAL A 211 -1.68 6.99 7.78
N GLU A 212 -2.87 7.46 8.17
CA GLU A 212 -3.29 7.52 9.56
C GLU A 212 -4.81 7.34 9.64
N ALA A 213 -5.28 6.68 10.70
CA ALA A 213 -6.69 6.62 11.05
C ALA A 213 -6.84 6.46 12.56
N GLU A 214 -7.95 6.96 13.10
CA GLU A 214 -8.20 6.88 14.54
C GLU A 214 -8.21 5.41 15.01
N GLY A 215 -7.32 5.09 15.94
CA GLY A 215 -7.21 3.75 16.50
C GLY A 215 -6.57 2.72 15.56
N ILE A 216 -5.89 3.14 14.49
CA ILE A 216 -5.11 2.24 13.63
C ILE A 216 -3.68 2.81 13.53
N ASP A 217 -2.81 2.35 14.43
CA ASP A 217 -1.37 2.57 14.36
C ASP A 217 -0.66 1.30 13.87
N ALA A 218 0.66 1.39 13.63
CA ALA A 218 1.46 0.29 13.12
C ALA A 218 1.42 -0.95 14.04
N ASP A 219 1.49 -0.76 15.35
CA ASP A 219 1.54 -1.85 16.34
C ASP A 219 0.20 -2.59 16.40
N ARG A 220 -0.92 -1.85 16.42
CA ARG A 220 -2.25 -2.43 16.40
C ARG A 220 -2.57 -3.08 15.07
N PHE A 221 -2.09 -2.52 13.96
CA PHE A 221 -2.21 -3.14 12.65
C PHE A 221 -1.45 -4.47 12.59
N TYR A 222 -0.20 -4.48 13.07
CA TYR A 222 0.63 -5.69 13.18
C TYR A 222 -0.06 -6.77 14.03
N ALA A 223 -0.47 -6.44 15.25
CA ALA A 223 -1.08 -7.38 16.19
C ALA A 223 -2.38 -8.00 15.63
N ARG A 224 -3.15 -7.21 14.86
CA ARG A 224 -4.41 -7.67 14.26
C ARG A 224 -4.21 -8.52 13.01
N HIS A 225 -3.32 -8.10 12.11
CA HIS A 225 -3.29 -8.62 10.74
C HIS A 225 -2.07 -9.47 10.43
N ILE A 226 -0.97 -9.38 11.18
CA ILE A 226 0.29 -10.07 10.88
C ILE A 226 0.68 -11.05 11.99
N GLU A 227 0.72 -10.62 13.26
CA GLU A 227 1.14 -11.44 14.42
C GLU A 227 0.48 -12.84 14.47
N PRO A 228 -0.83 -13.00 14.20
CA PRO A 228 -1.50 -14.30 14.39
C PRO A 228 -1.01 -15.43 13.46
N TRP A 229 -0.25 -15.11 12.42
CA TRP A 229 0.14 -16.10 11.40
C TRP A 229 1.48 -15.83 10.71
N GLY A 230 1.98 -14.60 10.72
CA GLY A 230 3.15 -14.17 9.96
C GLY A 230 4.40 -14.97 10.31
N GLU A 231 4.71 -15.15 11.60
CA GLU A 231 5.86 -15.95 12.03
C GLU A 231 5.80 -17.38 11.50
N ARG A 232 4.61 -18.00 11.50
CA ARG A 232 4.41 -19.34 10.95
C ARG A 232 4.63 -19.37 9.44
N PHE A 233 4.15 -18.38 8.71
CA PHE A 233 4.39 -18.28 7.26
C PHE A 233 5.89 -18.20 6.95
N PHE A 234 6.63 -17.34 7.65
CA PHE A 234 8.07 -17.22 7.43
C PHE A 234 8.85 -18.47 7.85
N ALA A 235 8.43 -19.15 8.92
CA ALA A 235 9.00 -20.43 9.30
C ALA A 235 8.75 -21.52 8.24
N ASP A 236 7.55 -21.58 7.67
CA ASP A 236 7.23 -22.50 6.56
C ASP A 236 8.07 -22.17 5.32
N LEU A 237 8.27 -20.88 5.01
CA LEU A 237 9.09 -20.41 3.89
C LEU A 237 10.56 -20.80 4.04
N GLU A 238 11.10 -20.70 5.26
CA GLU A 238 12.50 -21.07 5.56
C GLU A 238 12.78 -22.56 5.27
N VAL A 239 11.78 -23.43 5.45
CA VAL A 239 11.91 -24.88 5.29
C VAL A 239 11.25 -25.46 4.04
N ALA A 240 10.65 -24.60 3.20
CA ALA A 240 9.98 -25.02 1.98
C ALA A 240 10.94 -25.78 1.04
N LYS A 241 10.41 -26.79 0.35
CA LYS A 241 11.20 -27.71 -0.48
C LYS A 241 11.78 -26.99 -1.69
N ALA A 242 11.01 -26.11 -2.32
CA ALA A 242 11.46 -25.32 -3.46
C ALA A 242 12.44 -24.20 -3.04
N ALA A 243 12.45 -23.80 -1.77
CA ALA A 243 13.22 -22.64 -1.32
C ALA A 243 14.75 -22.90 -1.35
N LYS A 244 15.47 -21.97 -1.97
CA LYS A 244 16.92 -21.82 -1.99
C LYS A 244 17.28 -20.39 -1.57
N PHE A 245 16.94 -19.39 -2.37
CA PHE A 245 17.07 -17.98 -2.00
C PHE A 245 16.04 -17.58 -0.94
N TYR A 246 14.79 -18.03 -1.11
CA TYR A 246 13.71 -17.69 -0.20
C TYR A 246 13.85 -18.29 1.20
N LYS A 247 14.83 -19.18 1.42
CA LYS A 247 15.19 -19.61 2.78
C LYS A 247 15.74 -18.45 3.60
N ALA A 248 16.59 -17.62 3.00
CA ALA A 248 17.14 -16.43 3.64
C ALA A 248 16.02 -15.39 3.91
N VAL A 249 15.08 -15.25 2.98
CA VAL A 249 13.88 -14.39 3.16
C VAL A 249 12.99 -14.90 4.29
N GLY A 250 12.75 -16.22 4.35
CA GLY A 250 12.06 -16.91 5.43
C GLY A 250 12.69 -16.60 6.79
N ARG A 251 14.01 -16.78 6.88
CA ARG A 251 14.79 -16.52 8.10
C ARG A 251 14.72 -15.05 8.53
N LEU A 252 14.93 -14.13 7.59
CA LEU A 252 14.91 -12.69 7.85
C LEU A 252 13.54 -12.25 8.36
N GLY A 253 12.47 -12.61 7.66
CA GLY A 253 11.11 -12.24 8.05
C GLY A 253 10.70 -12.85 9.38
N SER A 254 11.07 -14.11 9.66
CA SER A 254 10.80 -14.75 10.96
C SER A 254 11.48 -14.00 12.11
N LEU A 255 12.75 -13.63 11.95
CA LEU A 255 13.49 -12.85 12.95
C LEU A 255 12.89 -11.46 13.14
N PHE A 256 12.57 -10.76 12.05
CA PHE A 256 11.96 -9.43 12.10
C PHE A 256 10.64 -9.47 12.87
N LEU A 257 9.70 -10.36 12.51
CA LEU A 257 8.42 -10.44 13.22
C LEU A 257 8.58 -10.88 14.68
N SER A 258 9.57 -11.72 14.99
CA SER A 258 9.87 -12.08 16.37
C SER A 258 10.35 -10.89 17.21
N ILE A 259 11.13 -9.97 16.61
CA ILE A 259 11.55 -8.72 17.24
C ILE A 259 10.33 -7.82 17.48
N GLU A 260 9.46 -7.65 16.47
CA GLU A 260 8.22 -6.86 16.58
C GLU A 260 7.33 -7.38 17.74
N THR A 261 7.11 -8.70 17.81
CA THR A 261 6.33 -9.33 18.88
C THR A 261 6.95 -9.13 20.26
N GLN A 262 8.28 -9.19 20.37
CA GLN A 262 8.97 -8.98 21.64
C GLN A 262 8.92 -7.52 22.08
N ALA A 263 9.10 -6.58 21.15
CA ALA A 263 9.03 -5.16 21.41
C ALA A 263 7.65 -4.75 21.95
N ALA A 264 6.56 -5.25 21.35
CA ALA A 264 5.20 -4.98 21.79
C ALA A 264 4.87 -5.47 23.22
N ARG A 265 5.68 -6.37 23.80
CA ARG A 265 5.50 -6.91 25.15
C ARG A 265 6.32 -6.16 26.21
N LEU A 266 7.22 -5.27 25.82
CA LEU A 266 7.99 -4.47 26.77
C LEU A 266 7.10 -3.34 27.34
N PRO A 267 7.12 -3.10 28.66
CA PRO A 267 6.41 -1.97 29.24
C PRO A 267 7.04 -0.65 28.74
N ALA A 268 6.17 0.30 28.37
CA ALA A 268 6.53 1.66 27.97
C ALA A 268 7.16 2.47 29.11
#